data_AF-A0A9D2DHE9-F1
#
_entry.id   AF-A0A9D2DHE9-F1
#
_cell.length_a   1.000
_cell.length_b   1.000
_cell.length_c   1.000
_cell.angle_alpha   90.00
_cell.angle_beta   90.00
_cell.angle_gamma   90.00
#
_symmetry.space_group_name_H-M   'P 1'
#
loop_
_entity.id
_entity.type
_entity.pdbx_description
1 polymer ?
#
loop_
_entity_poly.entity_id
_entity_poly.type
_entity_poly.pdbx_seq_one_letter_code
_entity_poly.pdbx_strand_id
1 'polypeptide(L)'
;MKGKSNLISKFRAAVVGAVSLAIAVSATAVSAFAVDAGKIDVKIGEETSTVSTFAEAITAVRAADDATAKVITLGEGTFKAADANTFRIDEPNVTIEGQGSDKTIIDTESYAVSGQAGILVSADNVTIKNLKVTSTNPGASGGAIKVSTIGDGTTLTDVNNVTISDVVITTQAGYGLNLHGVNKATITNVKIENAAKASVNVANATDVAFTGLETGTSGWGTDIIFSYKENSGSYNKASTVTITDSTLANNVIATERPSTAEGGTDSVTVNDENLTTITMPDGSWAIVDKDSDAAAAAVTNETTGKEYATIQAAVNEASEGDVIAVPAGEYQENIVTTVNVTIKGAGKGLTTIKFDKETKQKASYNGTDAYPTVYAQANLTMQDLTIAVRPMSIMV
;
A
#
# COMPACT_ATOMS: atom_id res chain seq x y z
N MET A 1 -29.80 15.06 -5.66
CA MET A 1 -30.19 13.65 -5.89
C MET A 1 -28.94 12.79 -5.73
N LYS A 2 -28.62 12.40 -4.49
CA LYS A 2 -28.67 11.01 -3.98
C LYS A 2 -27.87 10.00 -4.82
N GLY A 3 -26.78 9.52 -4.22
CA GLY A 3 -26.42 8.10 -4.27
C GLY A 3 -25.21 7.70 -5.12
N LYS A 4 -24.00 8.08 -4.72
CA LYS A 4 -22.78 7.30 -4.99
C LYS A 4 -21.83 7.40 -3.79
N SER A 5 -22.18 6.68 -2.72
CA SER A 5 -21.27 6.31 -1.64
C SER A 5 -21.73 4.95 -1.11
N ASN A 6 -20.95 3.90 -1.38
CA ASN A 6 -20.78 2.71 -0.54
C ASN A 6 -20.20 1.58 -1.38
N LEU A 7 -18.90 1.35 -1.23
CA LEU A 7 -18.33 0.01 -1.38
C LEU A 7 -17.17 -0.22 -0.41
N ILE A 8 -16.56 0.86 0.12
CA ILE A 8 -15.60 0.82 1.25
C ILE A 8 -16.28 0.53 2.61
N SER A 9 -17.62 0.43 2.66
CA SER A 9 -18.38 0.25 3.90
C SER A 9 -18.75 -1.20 4.25
N LYS A 10 -18.24 -2.23 3.56
CA LYS A 10 -18.62 -3.63 3.82
C LYS A 10 -17.56 -4.48 4.54
N PHE A 11 -16.46 -3.89 5.00
CA PHE A 11 -15.42 -4.59 5.79
C PHE A 11 -15.42 -4.27 7.30
N ARG A 12 -16.55 -3.80 7.85
CA ARG A 12 -16.69 -3.55 9.29
C ARG A 12 -17.93 -4.23 9.87
N ALA A 13 -17.80 -5.48 10.31
CA ALA A 13 -18.63 -6.09 11.36
C ALA A 13 -18.17 -7.52 11.75
N ALA A 14 -17.05 -7.63 12.45
CA ALA A 14 -16.69 -8.64 13.48
C ALA A 14 -15.28 -8.20 13.94
N VAL A 15 -15.00 -7.70 15.14
CA VAL A 15 -15.31 -8.19 16.48
C VAL A 15 -15.25 -6.97 17.43
N VAL A 16 -16.26 -6.79 18.30
CA VAL A 16 -16.15 -5.94 19.50
C VAL A 16 -16.65 -6.72 20.71
N GLY A 17 -15.80 -6.79 21.73
CA GLY A 17 -16.11 -7.16 23.11
C GLY A 17 -15.23 -8.32 23.59
N ALA A 18 -14.36 -8.20 24.59
CA ALA A 18 -14.06 -7.12 25.52
C ALA A 18 -12.75 -7.47 26.23
N VAL A 19 -11.82 -6.54 26.42
CA VAL A 19 -11.04 -6.44 27.67
C VAL A 19 -10.63 -4.98 27.84
N SER A 20 -11.30 -4.28 28.75
CA SER A 20 -10.72 -3.11 29.42
C SER A 20 -10.04 -3.60 30.69
N LEU A 21 -8.71 -3.52 30.74
CA LEU A 21 -8.01 -3.33 32.00
C LEU A 21 -6.81 -2.41 31.76
N ALA A 22 -6.93 -1.21 32.31
CA ALA A 22 -5.89 -0.21 32.31
C ALA A 22 -4.68 -0.70 33.11
N ILE A 23 -3.50 -0.59 32.52
CA ILE A 23 -2.27 -0.31 33.28
C ILE A 23 -1.73 0.99 32.69
N ALA A 24 -1.99 2.08 33.40
CA ALA A 24 -1.23 3.30 33.25
C ALA A 24 0.21 2.98 33.70
N VAL A 25 1.13 2.88 32.73
CA VAL A 25 2.55 3.08 33.00
C VAL A 25 2.86 4.50 32.58
N SER A 26 3.26 5.29 33.58
CA SER A 26 3.64 6.68 33.50
C SER A 26 4.55 6.96 32.30
N ALA A 27 4.05 7.74 31.34
CA ALA A 27 4.90 8.49 30.43
C ALA A 27 5.65 9.51 31.29
N THR A 28 6.90 9.19 31.66
CA THR A 28 7.87 10.24 31.94
C THR A 28 8.00 11.02 30.64
N ALA A 29 7.33 12.17 30.59
CA ALA A 29 7.57 13.17 29.57
C ALA A 29 9.06 13.54 29.65
N VAL A 30 9.88 12.93 28.79
CA VAL A 30 11.15 13.53 28.43
C VAL A 30 10.74 14.76 27.63
N SER A 31 10.74 15.91 28.29
CA SER A 31 10.70 17.19 27.59
C SER A 31 11.90 17.17 26.64
N ALA A 32 11.63 16.95 25.34
CA ALA A 32 12.61 17.23 24.31
C ALA A 32 12.88 18.73 24.40
N PHE A 33 13.96 19.10 25.09
CA PHE A 33 14.57 20.40 24.91
C PHE A 33 14.79 20.53 23.40
N ALA A 34 14.24 21.60 22.80
CA ALA A 34 14.52 21.92 21.41
C ALA A 34 16.03 22.08 21.30
N VAL A 35 16.70 21.06 20.77
CA VAL A 35 18.11 21.15 20.42
C VAL A 35 18.14 22.03 19.18
N ASP A 36 18.85 23.14 19.26
CA ASP A 36 19.02 24.07 18.14
C ASP A 36 19.54 23.32 16.90
N ALA A 37 19.29 23.85 15.72
CA ALA A 37 19.76 23.21 14.50
C ALA A 37 21.29 23.04 14.56
N GLY A 38 21.75 21.82 14.32
CA GLY A 38 23.17 21.53 14.26
C GLY A 38 23.87 22.23 13.09
N LYS A 39 25.19 22.08 13.02
CA LYS A 39 25.98 22.53 11.87
C LYS A 39 25.47 21.89 10.56
N ILE A 40 25.44 22.66 9.48
CA ILE A 40 25.18 22.15 8.13
C ILE A 40 26.42 22.36 7.29
N ASP A 41 27.01 21.27 6.81
CA ASP A 41 28.11 21.31 5.84
C ASP A 41 27.59 20.95 4.45
N VAL A 42 28.06 21.68 3.44
CA VAL A 42 27.70 21.47 2.05
C VAL A 42 28.98 21.24 1.26
N LYS A 43 29.11 20.04 0.68
CA LYS A 43 30.18 19.67 -0.23
C LYS A 43 29.68 19.66 -1.67
N ILE A 44 30.34 20.40 -2.55
CA ILE A 44 30.07 20.46 -3.99
C ILE A 44 31.37 20.13 -4.72
N GLY A 45 31.41 18.98 -5.40
CA GLY A 45 32.68 18.48 -5.93
C GLY A 45 33.67 18.24 -4.79
N GLU A 46 34.80 18.93 -4.76
CA GLU A 46 35.78 18.86 -3.66
C GLU A 46 35.67 19.99 -2.63
N GLU A 47 34.93 21.05 -2.95
CA GLU A 47 34.81 22.23 -2.09
C GLU A 47 33.78 21.98 -0.98
N THR A 48 34.11 22.40 0.25
CA THR A 48 33.22 22.30 1.41
C THR A 48 32.99 23.66 2.03
N SER A 49 31.73 23.97 2.32
CA SER A 49 31.32 25.19 3.03
C SER A 49 30.37 24.84 4.17
N THR A 50 30.28 25.74 5.16
CA THR A 50 29.34 25.60 6.27
C THR A 50 28.29 26.69 6.16
N VAL A 51 27.03 26.31 6.32
CA VAL A 51 25.87 27.22 6.28
C VAL A 51 25.04 27.05 7.55
N SER A 52 24.13 28.00 7.81
CA SER A 52 23.32 28.01 9.04
C SER A 52 21.93 27.43 8.85
N THR A 53 21.44 27.38 7.61
CA THR A 53 20.09 26.89 7.31
C THR A 53 20.06 25.92 6.14
N PHE A 54 19.06 25.04 6.12
CA PHE A 54 18.86 24.12 5.00
C PHE A 54 18.53 24.88 3.70
N ALA A 55 17.85 26.03 3.80
CA ALA A 55 17.56 26.89 2.64
C ALA A 55 18.84 27.44 1.98
N GLU A 56 19.83 27.84 2.78
CA GLU A 56 21.16 28.24 2.27
C GLU A 56 21.86 27.04 1.61
N ALA A 57 21.78 25.85 2.22
CA ALA A 57 22.37 24.65 1.66
C ALA A 57 21.80 24.30 0.28
N ILE A 58 20.47 24.29 0.16
CA ILE A 58 19.79 24.02 -1.12
C ILE A 58 20.05 25.12 -2.14
N THR A 59 20.20 26.38 -1.72
CA THR A 59 20.59 27.46 -2.62
C THR A 59 21.97 27.20 -3.23
N ALA A 60 22.94 26.72 -2.44
CA ALA A 60 24.26 26.35 -2.94
C ALA A 60 24.21 25.13 -3.88
N VAL A 61 23.43 24.10 -3.52
CA VAL A 61 23.19 22.90 -4.35
C VAL A 61 22.57 23.27 -5.71
N ARG A 62 21.60 24.19 -5.72
CA ARG A 62 20.93 24.73 -6.92
C ARG A 62 21.84 25.52 -7.84
N ALA A 63 22.85 26.18 -7.29
CA ALA A 63 23.81 26.94 -8.07
C ALA A 63 24.90 26.06 -8.71
N ALA A 64 25.03 24.81 -8.25
CA ALA A 64 26.02 23.86 -8.75
C ALA A 64 25.55 23.15 -10.03
N ASP A 65 26.51 22.70 -10.82
CA ASP A 65 26.26 21.93 -12.05
C ASP A 65 25.56 20.59 -11.74
N ASP A 66 24.61 20.18 -12.60
CA ASP A 66 23.81 18.97 -12.42
C ASP A 66 24.63 17.69 -12.40
N ALA A 67 25.74 17.61 -13.13
CA ALA A 67 26.61 16.44 -13.13
C ALA A 67 27.50 16.34 -11.88
N THR A 68 27.58 17.40 -11.08
CA THR A 68 28.44 17.46 -9.89
C THR A 68 27.77 16.74 -8.72
N ALA A 69 28.53 15.90 -8.01
CA ALA A 69 28.07 15.32 -6.76
C ALA A 69 27.95 16.40 -5.66
N LYS A 70 26.80 16.40 -4.97
CA LYS A 70 26.44 17.39 -3.94
C LYS A 70 26.09 16.64 -2.66
N VAL A 71 26.69 17.02 -1.54
CA VAL A 71 26.42 16.41 -0.23
C VAL A 71 26.04 17.49 0.77
N ILE A 72 24.87 17.34 1.40
CA ILE A 72 24.44 18.12 2.56
C ILE A 72 24.58 17.22 3.79
N THR A 73 25.56 17.53 4.64
CA THR A 73 25.77 16.83 5.91
C THR A 73 25.14 17.63 7.03
N LEU A 74 24.18 17.02 7.71
CA LEU A 74 23.47 17.58 8.85
C LEU A 74 24.11 17.08 10.15
N GLY A 75 24.50 18.00 11.02
CA GLY A 75 24.98 17.68 12.36
C GLY A 75 23.90 17.11 13.29
N GLU A 76 24.26 16.90 14.55
CA GLU A 76 23.29 16.58 15.59
C GLU A 76 22.37 17.79 15.85
N GLY A 77 21.06 17.54 15.97
CA GLY A 77 20.06 18.57 16.20
C GLY A 77 18.77 18.35 15.40
N THR A 78 17.86 19.31 15.53
CA THR A 78 16.58 19.31 14.80
C THR A 78 16.55 20.43 13.76
N PHE A 79 16.38 20.04 12.50
CA PHE A 79 16.30 20.94 11.34
C PHE A 79 14.84 21.11 10.95
N LYS A 80 14.27 22.27 11.26
CA LYS A 80 12.86 22.58 11.03
C LYS A 80 12.63 23.19 9.66
N ALA A 81 11.50 22.87 9.05
CA ALA A 81 11.03 23.59 7.87
C ALA A 81 10.74 25.05 8.23
N ALA A 82 11.22 25.98 7.41
CA ALA A 82 10.87 27.40 7.53
C ALA A 82 9.66 27.76 6.64
N ASP A 83 9.45 27.00 5.57
CA ASP A 83 8.37 27.17 4.61
C ASP A 83 8.08 25.86 3.84
N ALA A 84 7.09 25.93 2.94
CA ALA A 84 6.66 24.81 2.11
C ALA A 84 7.66 24.38 1.01
N ASN A 85 8.84 25.00 0.90
CA ASN A 85 9.87 24.63 -0.06
C ASN A 85 11.20 24.27 0.60
N THR A 86 11.29 24.32 1.94
CA THR A 86 12.53 24.08 2.66
C THR A 86 13.14 22.73 2.28
N PHE A 87 12.34 21.66 2.28
CA PHE A 87 12.80 20.30 1.96
C PHE A 87 12.39 19.82 0.55
N ARG A 88 12.47 20.72 -0.43
CA ARG A 88 12.30 20.40 -1.84
C ARG A 88 13.66 20.11 -2.49
N ILE A 89 13.82 18.89 -3.01
CA ILE A 89 15.04 18.40 -3.65
C ILE A 89 14.72 18.12 -5.12
N ASP A 90 14.98 19.11 -5.98
CA ASP A 90 14.77 19.05 -7.43
C ASP A 90 16.07 19.02 -8.25
N GLU A 91 17.21 18.92 -7.57
CA GLU A 91 18.53 18.82 -8.18
C GLU A 91 19.04 17.38 -8.17
N PRO A 92 19.63 16.87 -9.27
CA PRO A 92 20.17 15.53 -9.31
C PRO A 92 21.50 15.44 -8.55
N ASN A 93 21.88 14.19 -8.24
CA ASN A 93 23.15 13.83 -7.59
C ASN A 93 23.35 14.44 -6.19
N VAL A 94 22.25 14.55 -5.43
CA VAL A 94 22.23 15.09 -4.07
C VAL A 94 22.21 13.98 -3.03
N THR A 95 23.11 14.04 -2.06
CA THR A 95 23.06 13.24 -0.83
C THR A 95 22.72 14.13 0.35
N ILE A 96 21.73 13.74 1.15
CA ILE A 96 21.45 14.32 2.47
C ILE A 96 21.78 13.27 3.52
N GLU A 97 22.68 13.58 4.42
CA GLU A 97 23.14 12.64 5.44
C GLU A 97 23.15 13.26 6.84
N GLY A 98 22.59 12.52 7.81
CA GLY A 98 22.69 12.86 9.23
C GLY A 98 23.77 12.06 9.98
N GLN A 99 23.79 12.22 11.30
CA GLN A 99 24.71 11.53 12.22
C GLN A 99 24.10 10.30 12.91
N GLY A 100 22.91 9.86 12.46
CA GLY A 100 22.10 8.82 13.08
C GLY A 100 20.67 9.30 13.33
N SER A 101 19.71 8.39 13.26
CA SER A 101 18.28 8.70 13.45
C SER A 101 17.89 9.13 14.87
N ASP A 102 18.75 8.85 15.84
CA ASP A 102 18.67 9.30 17.23
C ASP A 102 19.28 10.70 17.45
N LYS A 103 20.08 11.20 16.50
CA LYS A 103 20.85 12.45 16.63
C LYS A 103 20.41 13.55 15.67
N THR A 104 20.07 13.20 14.45
CA THR A 104 19.71 14.16 13.40
C THR A 104 18.24 14.00 13.03
N ILE A 105 17.45 15.06 13.25
CA ILE A 105 16.01 15.06 12.96
C ILE A 105 15.71 16.15 11.93
N ILE A 106 15.09 15.77 10.82
CA ILE A 106 14.35 16.69 9.95
C ILE A 106 12.91 16.73 10.43
N ASP A 107 12.46 17.91 10.85
CA ASP A 107 11.07 18.17 11.24
C ASP A 107 10.41 19.07 10.20
N THR A 108 9.54 18.49 9.37
CA THR A 108 8.85 19.23 8.31
C THR A 108 7.67 20.05 8.85
N GLU A 109 7.42 19.99 10.15
CA GLU A 109 6.30 20.63 10.85
C GLU A 109 4.97 20.40 10.09
N SER A 110 4.19 21.45 9.87
CA SER A 110 2.91 21.42 9.13
C SER A 110 3.07 21.71 7.63
N TYR A 111 4.31 21.90 7.16
CA TYR A 111 4.57 22.27 5.78
C TYR A 111 4.52 21.05 4.87
N ALA A 112 3.92 21.25 3.69
CA ALA A 112 3.83 20.26 2.65
C ALA A 112 4.36 20.84 1.33
N VAL A 113 5.49 20.34 0.84
CA VAL A 113 6.04 20.66 -0.47
C VAL A 113 5.05 20.24 -1.55
N SER A 114 4.62 21.21 -2.37
CA SER A 114 3.53 21.06 -3.34
C SER A 114 2.24 20.49 -2.76
N GLY A 115 2.01 20.61 -1.45
CA GLY A 115 0.86 20.02 -0.77
C GLY A 115 0.87 18.49 -0.68
N GLN A 116 2.00 17.83 -0.97
CA GLN A 116 2.08 16.37 -1.06
C GLN A 116 3.35 15.73 -0.46
N ALA A 117 4.24 16.49 0.16
CA ALA A 117 5.42 15.90 0.77
C ALA A 117 5.91 16.68 1.99
N GLY A 118 6.40 15.99 3.02
CA GLY A 118 7.26 16.63 4.01
C GLY A 118 8.61 16.97 3.35
N ILE A 119 9.27 15.95 2.83
CA ILE A 119 10.45 16.04 1.95
C ILE A 119 10.03 15.56 0.56
N LEU A 120 10.20 16.40 -0.47
CA LEU A 120 9.98 16.01 -1.86
C LEU A 120 11.31 15.75 -2.56
N VAL A 121 11.47 14.54 -3.08
CA VAL A 121 12.54 14.16 -4.00
C VAL A 121 11.95 14.08 -5.41
N SER A 122 12.37 14.98 -6.29
CA SER A 122 11.86 15.06 -7.66
C SER A 122 12.96 15.00 -8.73
N ALA A 123 14.15 14.54 -8.36
CA ALA A 123 15.31 14.43 -9.24
C ALA A 123 16.07 13.12 -9.06
N ASP A 124 16.81 12.75 -10.09
CA ASP A 124 17.53 11.48 -10.17
C ASP A 124 18.76 11.44 -9.24
N ASN A 125 19.18 10.21 -8.88
CA ASN A 125 20.42 9.96 -8.12
C ASN A 125 20.44 10.66 -6.75
N VAL A 126 19.30 10.72 -6.07
CA VAL A 126 19.20 11.32 -4.73
C VAL A 126 19.33 10.26 -3.64
N THR A 127 20.11 10.57 -2.60
CA THR A 127 20.28 9.73 -1.41
C THR A 127 19.85 10.47 -0.15
N ILE A 128 19.07 9.82 0.72
CA ILE A 128 18.75 10.32 2.07
C ILE A 128 19.16 9.24 3.08
N LYS A 129 20.00 9.57 4.07
CA LYS A 129 20.48 8.56 5.03
C LYS A 129 20.79 9.06 6.44
N ASN A 130 20.82 8.12 7.39
CA ASN A 130 21.30 8.32 8.77
C ASN A 130 20.58 9.44 9.54
N LEU A 131 19.25 9.52 9.45
CA LEU A 131 18.48 10.59 10.09
C LEU A 131 17.05 10.14 10.40
N LYS A 132 16.33 10.95 11.16
CA LYS A 132 14.89 10.81 11.38
C LYS A 132 14.13 11.90 10.63
N VAL A 133 12.98 11.54 10.05
CA VAL A 133 12.02 12.47 9.45
C VAL A 133 10.73 12.44 10.26
N THR A 134 10.31 13.62 10.72
CA THR A 134 9.03 13.84 11.38
C THR A 134 8.19 14.80 10.54
N SER A 135 6.93 14.45 10.30
CA SER A 135 5.99 15.30 9.57
C SER A 135 4.63 15.32 10.24
N THR A 136 4.03 16.50 10.46
CA THR A 136 2.66 16.56 10.98
C THR A 136 1.62 16.61 9.87
N ASN A 137 2.00 17.11 8.70
CA ASN A 137 1.08 17.22 7.56
C ASN A 137 1.82 17.22 6.22
N PRO A 138 2.22 16.05 5.67
CA PRO A 138 2.73 15.97 4.31
C PRO A 138 1.64 16.10 3.24
N GLY A 139 0.39 16.43 3.62
CA GLY A 139 -0.77 16.37 2.75
C GLY A 139 -1.46 15.01 2.77
N ALA A 140 -2.78 14.99 2.58
CA ALA A 140 -3.60 13.80 2.77
C ALA A 140 -3.21 12.63 1.83
N SER A 141 -2.80 12.93 0.59
CA SER A 141 -2.29 11.94 -0.37
C SER A 141 -0.76 11.97 -0.53
N GLY A 142 -0.09 12.69 0.36
CA GLY A 142 1.36 12.87 0.38
C GLY A 142 2.09 11.87 1.26
N GLY A 143 3.42 11.99 1.31
CA GLY A 143 4.28 11.19 2.16
C GLY A 143 5.20 12.06 3.02
N ALA A 144 5.56 11.61 4.22
CA ALA A 144 6.60 12.29 5.02
C ALA A 144 7.88 12.46 4.19
N ILE A 145 8.23 11.40 3.46
CA ILE A 145 9.10 11.47 2.29
C ILE A 145 8.27 11.07 1.06
N LYS A 146 8.28 11.91 0.03
CA LYS A 146 7.69 11.57 -1.28
C LYS A 146 8.76 11.65 -2.36
N VAL A 147 8.82 10.61 -3.18
CA VAL A 147 9.62 10.57 -4.40
C VAL A 147 8.67 10.64 -5.58
N SER A 148 8.72 11.73 -6.32
CA SER A 148 7.88 11.97 -7.49
C SER A 148 8.35 13.20 -8.25
N THR A 149 8.28 13.17 -9.58
CA THR A 149 8.40 14.42 -10.33
C THR A 149 7.17 15.31 -10.09
N ILE A 150 7.37 16.62 -10.12
CA ILE A 150 6.24 17.55 -10.16
C ILE A 150 5.75 17.59 -11.61
N GLY A 151 4.83 16.69 -11.94
CA GLY A 151 4.26 16.58 -13.29
C GLY A 151 3.28 17.71 -13.63
N ASP A 152 2.90 17.78 -14.90
CA ASP A 152 1.86 18.67 -15.43
C ASP A 152 0.43 18.15 -15.22
N GLY A 153 0.30 16.99 -14.55
CA GLY A 153 -0.97 16.30 -14.32
C GLY A 153 -1.41 15.40 -15.47
N THR A 154 -0.63 15.29 -16.55
CA THR A 154 -0.93 14.45 -17.72
C THR A 154 0.11 13.37 -17.96
N THR A 155 1.39 13.65 -17.69
CA THR A 155 2.48 12.68 -17.75
C THR A 155 3.26 12.71 -16.45
N LEU A 156 3.77 11.55 -16.03
CA LEU A 156 4.64 11.44 -14.87
C LEU A 156 5.96 10.81 -15.30
N THR A 157 6.99 11.65 -15.38
CA THR A 157 8.36 11.19 -15.64
C THR A 157 8.89 10.48 -14.42
N ASP A 158 9.64 9.41 -14.64
CA ASP A 158 10.27 8.67 -13.57
C ASP A 158 11.38 9.47 -12.90
N VAL A 159 11.41 9.42 -11.57
CA VAL A 159 12.60 9.73 -10.78
C VAL A 159 13.44 8.47 -10.66
N ASN A 160 14.69 8.53 -11.10
CA ASN A 160 15.57 7.37 -11.21
C ASN A 160 16.58 7.28 -10.06
N ASN A 161 16.90 6.05 -9.65
CA ASN A 161 18.05 5.75 -8.79
C ASN A 161 18.03 6.52 -7.46
N VAL A 162 16.94 6.36 -6.69
CA VAL A 162 16.80 6.98 -5.37
C VAL A 162 17.19 5.99 -4.28
N THR A 163 18.01 6.42 -3.32
CA THR A 163 18.39 5.61 -2.16
C THR A 163 17.88 6.25 -0.88
N ILE A 164 17.24 5.46 -0.01
CA ILE A 164 16.91 5.87 1.35
C ILE A 164 17.44 4.80 2.30
N SER A 165 18.39 5.15 3.18
CA SER A 165 19.03 4.16 4.06
C SER A 165 19.18 4.60 5.51
N ASP A 166 18.89 3.70 6.45
CA ASP A 166 19.08 3.97 7.89
C ASP A 166 18.27 5.21 8.35
N VAL A 167 17.02 5.28 7.90
CA VAL A 167 16.10 6.39 8.16
C VAL A 167 14.93 5.94 9.03
N VAL A 168 14.60 6.72 10.05
CA VAL A 168 13.36 6.56 10.83
C VAL A 168 12.35 7.60 10.36
N ILE A 169 11.10 7.20 10.11
CA ILE A 169 10.05 8.06 9.60
C ILE A 169 8.85 8.00 10.55
N THR A 170 8.28 9.15 10.87
CA THR A 170 6.99 9.22 11.56
C THR A 170 6.16 10.37 11.00
N THR A 171 4.87 10.11 10.75
CA THR A 171 3.95 11.14 10.26
C THR A 171 2.56 11.04 10.85
N GLN A 172 1.91 12.18 11.05
CA GLN A 172 0.53 12.26 11.55
C GLN A 172 -0.53 12.31 10.43
N ALA A 173 -0.12 12.50 9.18
CA ALA A 173 -1.00 12.47 8.01
C ALA A 173 -0.31 11.81 6.81
N GLY A 174 -1.10 11.34 5.84
CA GLY A 174 -0.57 10.70 4.63
C GLY A 174 0.18 9.38 4.90
N TYR A 175 1.07 9.03 3.98
CA TYR A 175 1.95 7.87 4.04
C TYR A 175 3.26 8.21 4.75
N GLY A 176 3.97 7.23 5.30
CA GLY A 176 5.35 7.44 5.74
C GLY A 176 6.26 7.70 4.55
N LEU A 177 6.30 6.75 3.63
CA LEU A 177 7.03 6.85 2.36
C LEU A 177 6.06 6.77 1.18
N ASN A 178 6.20 7.66 0.20
CA ASN A 178 5.38 7.65 -1.01
C ASN A 178 6.27 7.63 -2.27
N LEU A 179 6.31 6.51 -2.96
CA LEU A 179 7.03 6.31 -4.22
C LEU A 179 6.03 6.41 -5.38
N HIS A 180 6.04 7.50 -6.12
CA HIS A 180 5.09 7.73 -7.22
C HIS A 180 5.80 8.20 -8.49
N GLY A 181 5.90 7.33 -9.50
CA GLY A 181 6.69 7.59 -10.70
C GLY A 181 8.18 7.46 -10.43
N VAL A 182 8.59 6.28 -9.98
CA VAL A 182 9.97 6.02 -9.53
C VAL A 182 10.53 4.82 -10.28
N ASN A 183 11.79 4.87 -10.63
CA ASN A 183 12.49 3.75 -11.22
C ASN A 183 13.80 3.50 -10.46
N LYS A 184 14.07 2.25 -10.06
CA LYS A 184 15.30 1.89 -9.34
C LYS A 184 15.43 2.54 -7.97
N ALA A 185 14.43 2.38 -7.11
CA ALA A 185 14.55 2.84 -5.72
C ALA A 185 15.14 1.73 -4.83
N THR A 186 16.13 2.07 -4.02
CA THR A 186 16.71 1.17 -3.01
C THR A 186 16.44 1.71 -1.62
N ILE A 187 15.68 0.96 -0.82
CA ILE A 187 15.24 1.36 0.51
C ILE A 187 15.78 0.34 1.52
N THR A 188 16.73 0.76 2.36
CA THR A 188 17.48 -0.14 3.25
C THR A 188 17.40 0.28 4.70
N ASN A 189 17.08 -0.61 5.63
CA ASN A 189 17.01 -0.32 7.07
C ASN A 189 16.16 0.92 7.38
N VAL A 190 15.01 1.03 6.72
CA VAL A 190 14.07 2.13 6.96
C VAL A 190 12.99 1.67 7.92
N LYS A 191 12.74 2.49 8.95
CA LYS A 191 11.67 2.25 9.92
C LYS A 191 10.60 3.30 9.81
N ILE A 192 9.35 2.89 9.62
CA ILE A 192 8.17 3.78 9.62
C ILE A 192 7.41 3.54 10.92
N GLU A 193 7.58 4.41 11.91
CA GLU A 193 6.98 4.25 13.24
C GLU A 193 5.45 4.46 13.22
N ASN A 194 5.01 5.46 12.47
CA ASN A 194 3.60 5.83 12.36
C ASN A 194 3.29 6.45 10.99
N ALA A 195 2.16 6.05 10.41
CA ALA A 195 1.54 6.69 9.26
C ALA A 195 0.01 6.72 9.41
N ALA A 196 -0.65 7.79 8.95
CA ALA A 196 -2.11 7.89 9.00
C ALA A 196 -2.82 7.07 7.91
N LYS A 197 -2.09 6.69 6.86
CA LYS A 197 -2.51 5.77 5.80
C LYS A 197 -1.70 4.48 5.89
N ALA A 198 -1.44 3.83 4.75
CA ALA A 198 -0.41 2.80 4.68
C ALA A 198 0.97 3.37 5.05
N SER A 199 1.86 2.51 5.53
CA SER A 199 3.24 2.92 5.85
C SER A 199 3.97 3.35 4.57
N VAL A 200 3.83 2.58 3.50
CA VAL A 200 4.40 2.86 2.18
C VAL A 200 3.30 2.91 1.12
N ASN A 201 3.34 3.93 0.26
CA ASN A 201 2.65 3.94 -1.02
C ASN A 201 3.64 3.67 -2.16
N VAL A 202 3.24 2.81 -3.09
CA VAL A 202 3.92 2.57 -4.36
C VAL A 202 2.91 2.83 -5.47
N ALA A 203 3.29 3.61 -6.47
CA ALA A 203 2.44 3.85 -7.63
C ALA A 203 3.31 4.15 -8.84
N ASN A 204 3.01 3.52 -9.97
CA ASN A 204 3.73 3.79 -11.22
C ASN A 204 5.26 3.65 -11.02
N ALA A 205 5.71 2.64 -10.27
CA ALA A 205 7.09 2.57 -9.79
C ALA A 205 7.76 1.22 -10.06
N THR A 206 8.87 1.21 -10.78
CA THR A 206 9.53 0.00 -11.27
C THR A 206 10.89 -0.22 -10.60
N ASP A 207 11.26 -1.48 -10.42
CA ASP A 207 12.56 -1.88 -9.88
C ASP A 207 12.80 -1.28 -8.48
N VAL A 208 11.82 -1.43 -7.59
CA VAL A 208 11.90 -0.96 -6.20
C VAL A 208 12.35 -2.12 -5.31
N ALA A 209 13.36 -1.90 -4.47
CA ALA A 209 13.83 -2.88 -3.50
C ALA A 209 13.72 -2.35 -2.07
N PHE A 210 13.11 -3.15 -1.19
CA PHE A 210 13.10 -2.96 0.25
C PHE A 210 13.94 -4.05 0.93
N THR A 211 14.94 -3.65 1.70
CA THR A 211 15.74 -4.55 2.56
C THR A 211 15.71 -4.03 3.98
N GLY A 212 15.30 -4.83 4.96
CA GLY A 212 15.25 -4.35 6.35
C GLY A 212 14.21 -3.26 6.59
N LEU A 213 13.08 -3.26 5.85
CA LEU A 213 11.97 -2.35 6.14
C LEU A 213 11.27 -2.79 7.43
N GLU A 214 11.12 -1.87 8.38
CA GLU A 214 10.26 -2.05 9.56
C GLU A 214 9.05 -1.12 9.45
N THR A 215 7.84 -1.65 9.51
CA THR A 215 6.63 -0.82 9.65
C THR A 215 6.07 -0.90 11.06
N GLY A 216 5.40 0.18 11.48
CA GLY A 216 4.74 0.32 12.78
C GLY A 216 3.25 0.59 12.60
N THR A 217 2.74 1.61 13.29
CA THR A 217 1.30 1.90 13.25
C THR A 217 0.90 2.46 11.88
N SER A 218 -0.08 1.82 11.23
CA SER A 218 -0.72 2.29 10.00
C SER A 218 -2.20 2.56 10.24
N GLY A 219 -2.67 3.75 9.89
CA GLY A 219 -4.09 4.10 10.00
C GLY A 219 -5.02 3.33 9.05
N TRP A 220 -4.46 2.64 8.04
CA TRP A 220 -5.21 1.76 7.14
C TRP A 220 -5.12 0.28 7.52
N GLY A 221 -4.25 -0.09 8.46
CA GLY A 221 -3.93 -1.50 8.72
C GLY A 221 -3.25 -2.16 7.52
N THR A 222 -2.52 -1.38 6.71
CA THR A 222 -1.83 -1.84 5.51
C THR A 222 -0.40 -1.34 5.55
N ASP A 223 0.57 -2.22 5.35
CA ASP A 223 1.97 -1.83 5.40
C ASP A 223 2.40 -1.19 4.07
N ILE A 224 2.07 -1.84 2.96
CA ILE A 224 2.42 -1.36 1.62
C ILE A 224 1.17 -1.40 0.73
N ILE A 225 0.83 -0.27 0.13
CA ILE A 225 -0.26 -0.17 -0.85
C ILE A 225 0.28 0.21 -2.22
N PHE A 226 -0.15 -0.53 -3.23
CA PHE A 226 0.05 -0.19 -4.63
C PHE A 226 -1.17 0.60 -5.10
N SER A 227 -1.09 1.93 -5.02
CA SER A 227 -2.23 2.78 -5.35
C SER A 227 -2.43 2.85 -6.86
N TYR A 228 -3.69 2.87 -7.27
CA TYR A 228 -4.06 2.93 -8.68
C TYR A 228 -5.19 3.94 -8.93
N LYS A 229 -5.14 4.58 -10.09
CA LYS A 229 -6.23 5.40 -10.59
C LYS A 229 -6.44 5.13 -12.08
N GLU A 230 -7.63 4.62 -12.39
CA GLU A 230 -8.05 4.38 -13.76
C GLU A 230 -8.01 5.68 -14.60
N ASN A 231 -7.66 5.54 -15.88
CA ASN A 231 -7.66 6.63 -16.86
C ASN A 231 -6.78 7.84 -16.43
N SER A 232 -5.64 7.56 -15.79
CA SER A 232 -4.70 8.58 -15.31
C SER A 232 -3.29 8.32 -15.84
N GLY A 233 -2.72 9.28 -16.56
CA GLY A 233 -1.36 9.17 -17.12
C GLY A 233 -0.26 8.99 -16.06
N SER A 234 -0.53 9.39 -14.81
CA SER A 234 0.36 9.17 -13.66
C SER A 234 0.28 7.76 -13.04
N TYR A 235 -0.51 6.84 -13.60
CA TYR A 235 -0.71 5.45 -13.14
C TYR A 235 -0.75 4.47 -14.33
N ASN A 236 -0.06 4.82 -15.40
CA ASN A 236 -0.14 4.14 -16.71
C ASN A 236 0.79 2.92 -16.83
N LYS A 237 1.61 2.63 -15.83
CA LYS A 237 2.41 1.39 -15.77
C LYS A 237 2.23 0.68 -14.43
N ALA A 238 2.40 -0.64 -14.49
CA ALA A 238 2.51 -1.48 -13.31
C ALA A 238 3.78 -1.15 -12.49
N SER A 239 3.67 -1.38 -11.19
CA SER A 239 4.77 -1.26 -10.25
C SER A 239 5.38 -2.62 -9.94
N THR A 240 6.69 -2.65 -9.70
CA THR A 240 7.44 -3.88 -9.39
C THR A 240 8.30 -3.68 -8.15
N VAL A 241 8.09 -4.54 -7.15
CA VAL A 241 8.73 -4.43 -5.83
C VAL A 241 9.36 -5.76 -5.42
N THR A 242 10.55 -5.72 -4.82
CA THR A 242 11.16 -6.83 -4.10
C THR A 242 11.30 -6.47 -2.62
N ILE A 243 10.92 -7.39 -1.73
CA ILE A 243 10.98 -7.20 -0.27
C ILE A 243 11.82 -8.34 0.33
N THR A 244 12.87 -7.97 1.05
CA THR A 244 13.77 -8.91 1.73
C THR A 244 13.99 -8.49 3.18
N ASP A 245 14.12 -9.45 4.08
CA ASP A 245 14.51 -9.24 5.48
C ASP A 245 13.72 -8.13 6.19
N SER A 246 12.42 -7.99 5.88
CA SER A 246 11.58 -6.89 6.36
C SER A 246 10.57 -7.39 7.38
N THR A 247 10.23 -6.54 8.35
CA THR A 247 9.23 -6.82 9.39
C THR A 247 8.03 -5.89 9.19
N LEU A 248 6.89 -6.47 8.81
CA LEU A 248 5.67 -5.72 8.55
C LEU A 248 4.73 -5.83 9.76
N ALA A 249 4.30 -4.70 10.32
CA ALA A 249 3.46 -4.67 11.53
C ALA A 249 2.09 -5.33 11.34
N ASN A 250 1.51 -5.22 10.14
CA ASN A 250 0.18 -5.77 9.86
C ASN A 250 0.25 -7.02 8.97
N ASN A 251 1.42 -7.33 8.40
CA ASN A 251 1.59 -8.37 7.38
C ASN A 251 0.64 -8.18 6.18
N VAL A 252 0.34 -6.92 5.79
CA VAL A 252 -0.58 -6.63 4.68
C VAL A 252 0.11 -5.81 3.58
N ILE A 253 0.16 -6.39 2.38
CA ILE A 253 0.54 -5.71 1.14
C ILE A 253 -0.64 -5.83 0.18
N ALA A 254 -1.08 -4.75 -0.45
CA ALA A 254 -2.23 -4.83 -1.36
C ALA A 254 -2.02 -3.98 -2.61
N THR A 255 -2.74 -4.32 -3.68
CA THR A 255 -2.87 -3.47 -4.86
C THR A 255 -4.32 -3.06 -5.10
N GLU A 256 -4.50 -1.80 -5.52
CA GLU A 256 -5.77 -1.29 -6.04
C GLU A 256 -5.87 -1.48 -7.57
N ARG A 257 -4.82 -2.02 -8.20
CA ARG A 257 -4.71 -2.15 -9.65
C ARG A 257 -5.41 -3.44 -10.13
N PRO A 258 -6.50 -3.34 -10.91
CA PRO A 258 -7.18 -4.51 -11.44
C PRO A 258 -6.36 -5.16 -12.56
N SER A 259 -6.64 -6.43 -12.87
CA SER A 259 -5.97 -7.16 -13.94
C SER A 259 -6.26 -6.59 -15.34
N THR A 260 -7.34 -5.83 -15.48
CA THR A 260 -7.74 -5.16 -16.72
C THR A 260 -7.04 -3.82 -16.93
N ALA A 261 -6.24 -3.34 -15.99
CA ALA A 261 -5.57 -2.05 -16.09
C ALA A 261 -4.56 -2.02 -17.26
N GLU A 262 -4.63 -0.97 -18.09
CA GLU A 262 -3.62 -0.74 -19.13
C GLU A 262 -2.24 -0.49 -18.51
N GLY A 263 -1.18 -1.10 -19.07
CA GLY A 263 0.20 -0.96 -18.58
C GLY A 263 0.69 -2.12 -17.71
N GLY A 264 -0.06 -3.23 -17.67
CA GLY A 264 0.31 -4.47 -16.96
C GLY A 264 -0.24 -4.56 -15.54
N THR A 265 0.18 -5.60 -14.82
CA THR A 265 -0.23 -5.92 -13.45
C THR A 265 0.90 -5.62 -12.46
N ASP A 266 0.59 -5.06 -11.29
CA ASP A 266 1.59 -4.89 -10.24
C ASP A 266 2.14 -6.24 -9.80
N SER A 267 3.43 -6.26 -9.45
CA SER A 267 4.09 -7.45 -8.91
C SER A 267 4.91 -7.14 -7.68
N VAL A 268 4.90 -8.08 -6.74
CA VAL A 268 5.74 -8.06 -5.55
C VAL A 268 6.40 -9.43 -5.41
N THR A 269 7.69 -9.42 -5.14
CA THR A 269 8.44 -10.61 -4.69
C THR A 269 8.71 -10.46 -3.21
N VAL A 270 8.13 -11.33 -2.40
CA VAL A 270 8.36 -11.41 -0.96
C VAL A 270 8.70 -12.85 -0.61
N ASN A 271 9.85 -13.05 0.03
CA ASN A 271 10.32 -14.38 0.45
C ASN A 271 9.93 -14.63 1.91
N ASP A 272 8.63 -14.70 2.18
CA ASP A 272 8.09 -15.04 3.50
C ASP A 272 7.05 -16.15 3.36
N GLU A 273 7.35 -17.30 3.95
CA GLU A 273 6.49 -18.50 3.89
C GLU A 273 5.22 -18.36 4.73
N ASN A 274 5.13 -17.34 5.59
CA ASN A 274 3.94 -17.06 6.40
C ASN A 274 2.93 -16.17 5.69
N LEU A 275 3.23 -15.72 4.47
CA LEU A 275 2.33 -14.88 3.69
C LEU A 275 1.63 -15.69 2.60
N THR A 276 0.37 -15.36 2.36
CA THR A 276 -0.44 -15.91 1.26
C THR A 276 -1.07 -14.79 0.43
N THR A 277 -1.36 -15.06 -0.85
CA THR A 277 -1.97 -14.09 -1.77
C THR A 277 -3.44 -14.41 -2.02
N ILE A 278 -4.31 -13.48 -1.69
CA ILE A 278 -5.74 -13.53 -1.97
C ILE A 278 -6.05 -12.69 -3.20
N THR A 279 -6.61 -13.32 -4.23
CA THR A 279 -7.02 -12.66 -5.47
C THR A 279 -8.45 -12.12 -5.39
N MET A 280 -8.64 -10.86 -5.76
CA MET A 280 -9.93 -10.17 -5.76
C MET A 280 -10.68 -10.39 -7.09
N PRO A 281 -12.00 -10.14 -7.14
CA PRO A 281 -12.80 -10.38 -8.36
C PRO A 281 -12.37 -9.58 -9.60
N ASP A 282 -11.78 -8.40 -9.42
CA ASP A 282 -11.25 -7.56 -10.51
C ASP A 282 -9.79 -7.89 -10.86
N GLY A 283 -9.22 -8.93 -10.25
CA GLY A 283 -7.85 -9.39 -10.44
C GLY A 283 -6.80 -8.57 -9.68
N SER A 284 -7.21 -7.57 -8.88
CA SER A 284 -6.34 -7.02 -7.85
C SER A 284 -6.06 -8.07 -6.77
N TRP A 285 -5.09 -7.82 -5.89
CA TRP A 285 -4.67 -8.81 -4.91
C TRP A 285 -4.28 -8.18 -3.58
N ALA A 286 -4.34 -8.99 -2.53
CA ALA A 286 -3.77 -8.69 -1.21
C ALA A 286 -2.90 -9.87 -0.76
N ILE A 287 -1.71 -9.58 -0.27
CA ILE A 287 -0.86 -10.49 0.46
C ILE A 287 -1.08 -10.26 1.94
N VAL A 288 -1.39 -11.34 2.66
CA VAL A 288 -1.74 -11.32 4.08
C VAL A 288 -1.02 -12.44 4.83
N ASP A 289 -0.96 -12.33 6.15
CA ASP A 289 -0.57 -13.44 7.02
C ASP A 289 -1.50 -14.66 6.81
N LYS A 290 -0.92 -15.84 6.63
CA LYS A 290 -1.63 -17.11 6.42
C LYS A 290 -2.55 -17.49 7.59
N ASP A 291 -2.25 -17.00 8.80
CA ASP A 291 -3.03 -17.25 10.01
C ASP A 291 -4.03 -16.12 10.29
N SER A 292 -4.17 -15.14 9.38
CA SER A 292 -5.15 -14.05 9.51
C SER A 292 -6.59 -14.50 9.24
N ASP A 293 -7.56 -13.75 9.78
CA ASP A 293 -8.99 -13.93 9.47
C ASP A 293 -9.28 -13.81 7.96
N ALA A 294 -8.51 -12.99 7.24
CA ALA A 294 -8.66 -12.84 5.80
C ALA A 294 -8.26 -14.12 5.05
N ALA A 295 -7.12 -14.73 5.42
CA ALA A 295 -6.69 -16.00 4.88
C ALA A 295 -7.66 -17.13 5.24
N ALA A 296 -8.13 -17.19 6.50
CA ALA A 296 -9.11 -18.17 6.95
C ALA A 296 -10.46 -18.08 6.20
N ALA A 297 -10.81 -16.90 5.69
CA ALA A 297 -12.03 -16.67 4.92
C ALA A 297 -11.85 -16.86 3.41
N ALA A 298 -10.63 -17.05 2.92
CA ALA A 298 -10.35 -17.16 1.50
C ALA A 298 -10.89 -18.46 0.90
N VAL A 299 -11.41 -18.38 -0.32
CA VAL A 299 -11.80 -19.53 -1.12
C VAL A 299 -10.54 -20.08 -1.79
N THR A 300 -10.27 -21.38 -1.63
CA THR A 300 -9.07 -22.01 -2.16
C THR A 300 -9.41 -22.88 -3.36
N ASN A 301 -8.67 -22.74 -4.44
CA ASN A 301 -8.61 -23.78 -5.47
C ASN A 301 -7.61 -24.85 -4.99
N GLU A 302 -8.10 -25.96 -4.41
CA GLU A 302 -7.28 -27.04 -3.84
C GLU A 302 -6.34 -27.67 -4.88
N THR A 303 -6.69 -27.59 -6.18
CA THR A 303 -5.85 -28.11 -7.26
C THR A 303 -4.62 -27.26 -7.52
N THR A 304 -4.76 -25.93 -7.47
CA THR A 304 -3.69 -24.99 -7.81
C THR A 304 -3.01 -24.35 -6.59
N GLY A 305 -3.64 -24.44 -5.41
CA GLY A 305 -3.22 -23.75 -4.20
C GLY A 305 -3.51 -22.24 -4.20
N LYS A 306 -4.15 -21.70 -5.24
CA LYS A 306 -4.49 -20.27 -5.32
C LYS A 306 -5.67 -19.94 -4.41
N GLU A 307 -5.62 -18.76 -3.80
CA GLU A 307 -6.66 -18.24 -2.91
C GLU A 307 -7.37 -17.03 -3.50
N TYR A 308 -8.67 -16.91 -3.21
CA TYR A 308 -9.57 -15.94 -3.80
C TYR A 308 -10.52 -15.36 -2.76
N ALA A 309 -10.89 -14.10 -2.93
CA ALA A 309 -11.82 -13.41 -2.04
C ALA A 309 -13.29 -13.87 -2.21
N THR A 310 -13.63 -14.51 -3.33
CA THR A 310 -15.01 -14.94 -3.65
C THR A 310 -15.02 -16.28 -4.36
N ILE A 311 -16.15 -16.98 -4.29
CA ILE A 311 -16.35 -18.25 -4.98
C ILE A 311 -16.30 -18.02 -6.50
N GLN A 312 -16.96 -16.98 -7.01
CA GLN A 312 -16.98 -16.70 -8.44
C GLN A 312 -15.59 -16.36 -8.99
N ALA A 313 -14.74 -15.65 -8.24
CA ALA A 313 -13.37 -15.38 -8.69
C ALA A 313 -12.56 -16.68 -8.84
N ALA A 314 -12.68 -17.61 -7.89
CA ALA A 314 -12.05 -18.92 -7.99
C ALA A 314 -12.56 -19.73 -9.19
N VAL A 315 -13.88 -19.72 -9.42
CA VAL A 315 -14.52 -20.39 -10.57
C VAL A 315 -14.11 -19.78 -11.91
N ASN A 316 -13.95 -18.45 -11.99
CA ASN A 316 -13.55 -17.77 -13.23
C ASN A 316 -12.15 -18.19 -13.70
N GLU A 317 -11.24 -18.45 -12.77
CA GLU A 317 -9.85 -18.84 -13.04
C GLU A 317 -9.68 -20.38 -13.13
N ALA A 318 -10.70 -21.14 -12.72
CA ALA A 318 -10.65 -22.60 -12.63
C ALA A 318 -10.46 -23.27 -14.01
N SER A 319 -9.66 -24.32 -14.02
CA SER A 319 -9.51 -25.25 -15.15
C SER A 319 -10.43 -26.47 -15.00
N GLU A 320 -10.58 -27.22 -16.09
CA GLU A 320 -11.34 -28.47 -16.12
C GLU A 320 -10.87 -29.46 -15.04
N GLY A 321 -11.77 -29.82 -14.13
CA GLY A 321 -11.53 -30.75 -13.03
C GLY A 321 -11.11 -30.10 -11.72
N ASP A 322 -11.01 -28.76 -11.64
CA ASP A 322 -10.58 -28.08 -10.42
C ASP A 322 -11.56 -28.26 -9.25
N VAL A 323 -10.99 -28.29 -8.04
CA VAL A 323 -11.74 -28.37 -6.78
C VAL A 323 -11.62 -27.06 -6.03
N ILE A 324 -12.75 -26.40 -5.83
CA ILE A 324 -12.89 -25.13 -5.13
C ILE A 324 -13.40 -25.40 -3.72
N ALA A 325 -12.52 -25.26 -2.73
CA ALA A 325 -12.86 -25.33 -1.30
C ALA A 325 -13.34 -23.97 -0.79
N VAL A 326 -14.52 -23.97 -0.19
CA VAL A 326 -15.18 -22.78 0.34
C VAL A 326 -15.25 -22.90 1.86
N PRO A 327 -14.65 -21.98 2.62
CA PRO A 327 -14.70 -22.05 4.08
C PRO A 327 -16.12 -21.87 4.63
N ALA A 328 -16.27 -22.02 5.94
CA ALA A 328 -17.53 -21.77 6.61
C ALA A 328 -17.88 -20.26 6.51
N GLY A 329 -19.13 -19.95 6.18
CA GLY A 329 -19.55 -18.58 5.96
C GLY A 329 -20.84 -18.45 5.16
N GLU A 330 -21.31 -17.21 5.05
CA GLU A 330 -22.43 -16.84 4.18
C GLU A 330 -21.93 -16.02 3.00
N TYR A 331 -22.18 -16.51 1.79
CA TYR A 331 -21.69 -15.95 0.53
C TYR A 331 -22.86 -15.40 -0.26
N GLN A 332 -22.92 -14.07 -0.43
CA GLN A 332 -23.94 -13.42 -1.24
C GLN A 332 -23.43 -13.33 -2.68
N GLU A 333 -23.58 -14.41 -3.44
CA GLU A 333 -23.01 -14.57 -4.78
C GLU A 333 -23.98 -15.27 -5.73
N ASN A 334 -23.79 -15.08 -7.05
CA ASN A 334 -24.45 -15.87 -8.08
C ASN A 334 -23.37 -16.59 -8.88
N ILE A 335 -23.33 -17.92 -8.77
CA ILE A 335 -22.26 -18.73 -9.33
C ILE A 335 -22.60 -19.12 -10.76
N VAL A 336 -21.71 -18.81 -11.70
CA VAL A 336 -21.77 -19.26 -13.09
C VAL A 336 -20.48 -19.98 -13.43
N THR A 337 -20.60 -21.18 -14.00
CA THR A 337 -19.46 -21.95 -14.50
C THR A 337 -19.69 -22.41 -15.92
N THR A 338 -18.63 -22.35 -16.72
CA THR A 338 -18.54 -22.88 -18.09
C THR A 338 -17.55 -24.04 -18.22
N VAL A 339 -16.92 -24.44 -17.11
CA VAL A 339 -15.93 -25.52 -17.03
C VAL A 339 -16.36 -26.56 -16.01
N ASN A 340 -15.86 -27.80 -16.12
CA ASN A 340 -16.17 -28.82 -15.13
C ASN A 340 -15.43 -28.52 -13.83
N VAL A 341 -16.16 -28.31 -12.73
CA VAL A 341 -15.57 -27.97 -11.43
C VAL A 341 -16.33 -28.63 -10.28
N THR A 342 -15.63 -28.83 -9.17
CA THR A 342 -16.23 -29.23 -7.89
C THR A 342 -16.20 -28.06 -6.93
N ILE A 343 -17.34 -27.69 -6.34
CA ILE A 343 -17.42 -26.71 -5.25
C ILE A 343 -17.75 -27.45 -3.95
N LYS A 344 -16.84 -27.36 -2.98
CA LYS A 344 -16.90 -28.08 -1.71
C LYS A 344 -16.94 -27.10 -0.55
N GLY A 345 -18.05 -27.06 0.17
CA GLY A 345 -18.15 -26.26 1.39
C GLY A 345 -17.50 -26.94 2.60
N ALA A 346 -17.40 -26.21 3.70
CA ALA A 346 -16.91 -26.70 4.99
C ALA A 346 -17.93 -27.60 5.73
N GLY A 347 -19.16 -27.70 5.23
CA GLY A 347 -20.24 -28.51 5.80
C GLY A 347 -21.62 -27.94 5.53
N LYS A 348 -22.61 -28.83 5.43
CA LYS A 348 -24.03 -28.43 5.31
C LYS A 348 -24.45 -27.61 6.54
N GLY A 349 -24.93 -26.38 6.31
CA GLY A 349 -25.28 -25.43 7.37
C GLY A 349 -24.11 -24.59 7.88
N LEU A 350 -22.87 -24.88 7.48
CA LEU A 350 -21.68 -24.09 7.78
C LEU A 350 -21.31 -23.17 6.61
N THR A 351 -21.40 -23.67 5.38
CA THR A 351 -21.21 -22.89 4.16
C THR A 351 -22.56 -22.68 3.46
N THR A 352 -22.96 -21.42 3.27
CA THR A 352 -24.23 -21.06 2.64
C THR A 352 -24.03 -20.07 1.50
N ILE A 353 -24.52 -20.41 0.30
CA ILE A 353 -24.56 -19.50 -0.85
C ILE A 353 -25.97 -18.92 -0.97
N LYS A 354 -26.08 -17.59 -1.02
CA LYS A 354 -27.32 -16.82 -1.10
C LYS A 354 -27.35 -16.01 -2.39
N PHE A 355 -28.49 -16.02 -3.08
CA PHE A 355 -28.72 -15.23 -4.29
C PHE A 355 -28.38 -13.74 -4.09
N ASP A 356 -27.51 -13.18 -4.93
CA ASP A 356 -27.24 -11.74 -4.94
C ASP A 356 -28.12 -11.02 -5.98
N LYS A 357 -28.96 -10.09 -5.52
CA LYS A 357 -29.86 -9.34 -6.40
C LYS A 357 -29.10 -8.30 -7.25
N GLU A 358 -27.98 -7.80 -6.75
CA GLU A 358 -27.21 -6.72 -7.37
C GLU A 358 -26.43 -7.25 -8.58
N THR A 359 -25.79 -8.41 -8.43
CA THR A 359 -24.99 -9.05 -9.49
C THR A 359 -25.73 -10.13 -10.28
N LYS A 360 -27.06 -10.22 -10.16
CA LYS A 360 -27.85 -11.28 -10.81
C LYS A 360 -27.58 -11.36 -12.31
N GLN A 361 -27.30 -12.56 -12.78
CA GLN A 361 -27.11 -12.83 -14.19
C GLN A 361 -28.35 -13.49 -14.77
N LYS A 362 -28.67 -13.11 -16.00
CA LYS A 362 -29.84 -13.61 -16.74
C LYS A 362 -29.47 -14.91 -17.44
N ALA A 363 -30.16 -15.99 -17.12
CA ALA A 363 -30.09 -17.25 -17.84
C ALA A 363 -31.38 -17.44 -18.65
N SER A 364 -31.26 -17.96 -19.88
CA SER A 364 -32.44 -18.37 -20.66
C SER A 364 -32.78 -19.81 -20.30
N TYR A 365 -33.96 -20.02 -19.72
CA TYR A 365 -34.47 -21.34 -19.39
C TYR A 365 -35.83 -21.54 -20.07
N ASN A 366 -35.89 -22.46 -21.04
CA ASN A 366 -37.09 -22.73 -21.84
C ASN A 366 -37.72 -21.46 -22.45
N GLY A 367 -36.89 -20.53 -22.96
CA GLY A 367 -37.37 -19.28 -23.56
C GLY A 367 -37.85 -18.23 -22.56
N THR A 368 -37.68 -18.45 -21.25
CA THR A 368 -37.98 -17.50 -20.18
C THR A 368 -36.70 -17.04 -19.49
N ASP A 369 -36.67 -15.76 -19.10
CA ASP A 369 -35.57 -15.22 -18.30
C ASP A 369 -35.63 -15.77 -16.86
N ALA A 370 -34.54 -16.41 -16.42
CA ALA A 370 -34.31 -16.90 -15.08
C ALA A 370 -33.09 -16.20 -14.43
N TYR A 371 -33.06 -16.15 -13.10
CA TYR A 371 -31.98 -15.56 -12.32
C TYR A 371 -31.57 -16.54 -11.21
N PRO A 372 -30.86 -17.62 -11.56
CA PRO A 372 -30.49 -18.64 -10.59
C PRO A 372 -29.35 -18.17 -9.67
N THR A 373 -29.28 -18.74 -8.47
CA THR A 373 -28.11 -18.61 -7.58
C THR A 373 -26.91 -19.38 -8.12
N VAL A 374 -27.15 -20.47 -8.85
CA VAL A 374 -26.11 -21.30 -9.48
C VAL A 374 -26.55 -21.65 -10.89
N TYR A 375 -25.71 -21.36 -11.88
CA TYR A 375 -25.93 -21.67 -13.28
C TYR A 375 -24.71 -22.39 -13.87
N ALA A 376 -24.84 -23.69 -14.10
CA ALA A 376 -23.78 -24.49 -14.70
C ALA A 376 -24.07 -24.72 -16.18
N GLN A 377 -23.10 -24.38 -17.04
CA GLN A 377 -23.10 -24.69 -18.47
C GLN A 377 -22.19 -25.89 -18.80
N ALA A 378 -21.51 -26.42 -17.79
CA ALA A 378 -20.69 -27.62 -17.80
C ALA A 378 -21.02 -28.49 -16.57
N ASN A 379 -20.32 -29.61 -16.37
CA ASN A 379 -20.57 -30.46 -15.20
C ASN A 379 -20.14 -29.75 -13.92
N LEU A 380 -21.08 -29.57 -13.00
CA LEU A 380 -20.82 -28.98 -11.70
C LEU A 380 -21.14 -30.00 -10.60
N THR A 381 -20.16 -30.30 -9.77
CA THR A 381 -20.37 -31.03 -8.52
C THR A 381 -20.43 -30.02 -7.37
N MET A 382 -21.45 -30.09 -6.53
CA MET A 382 -21.52 -29.31 -5.29
C MET A 382 -21.71 -30.25 -4.12
N GLN A 383 -20.90 -30.08 -3.07
CA GLN A 383 -20.96 -30.90 -1.87
C GLN A 383 -20.72 -30.07 -0.61
N ASP A 384 -21.21 -30.58 0.52
CA ASP A 384 -20.92 -30.04 1.85
C ASP A 384 -21.26 -28.54 2.03
N LEU A 385 -22.32 -28.08 1.36
CA LEU A 385 -22.79 -26.69 1.40
C LEU A 385 -24.32 -26.59 1.35
N THR A 386 -24.84 -25.39 1.58
CA THR A 386 -26.26 -25.06 1.46
C THR A 386 -26.47 -24.00 0.40
N ILE A 387 -27.39 -24.23 -0.55
CA ILE A 387 -27.90 -23.19 -1.45
C ILE A 387 -29.19 -22.64 -0.84
N ALA A 388 -29.16 -21.40 -0.38
CA ALA A 388 -30.33 -20.75 0.17
C ALA A 388 -31.24 -20.30 -0.96
N VAL A 389 -32.39 -20.96 -1.10
CA VAL A 389 -33.49 -20.46 -1.92
C VAL A 389 -34.17 -19.29 -1.20
N ARG A 390 -34.62 -18.27 -1.94
CA ARG A 390 -35.46 -17.22 -1.35
C ARG A 390 -36.65 -17.89 -0.64
N PRO A 391 -37.04 -17.46 0.57
CA PRO A 391 -38.36 -17.81 1.07
C PRO A 391 -39.36 -17.29 0.05
N MET A 392 -40.14 -18.21 -0.55
CA MET A 392 -41.34 -17.81 -1.28
C MET A 392 -42.24 -17.15 -0.26
N SER A 393 -42.35 -15.81 -0.29
CA SER A 393 -43.45 -15.14 0.39
C SER A 393 -44.72 -15.62 -0.28
N ILE A 394 -45.39 -16.60 0.34
CA ILE A 394 -46.79 -16.88 0.07
C ILE A 394 -47.53 -15.63 0.57
N MET A 395 -47.80 -14.68 -0.34
CA MET A 395 -48.87 -13.73 -0.10
C MET A 395 -50.17 -14.54 -0.20
N VAL A 396 -50.75 -14.85 0.95
CA VAL A 396 -52.11 -15.37 1.08
C VAL A 396 -53.10 -14.26 0.74
#